data_AF-A0A2E7N102-F1
#
_entry.id   AF-A0A2E7N102-F1
#
_cell.length_a   1.000
_cell.length_b   1.000
_cell.length_c   1.000
_cell.angle_alpha   90.00
_cell.angle_beta   90.00
_cell.angle_gamma   90.00
#
_symmetry.space_group_name_H-M   'P 1'
#
loop_
_entity.id
_entity.type
_entity.pdbx_description
1 polymer ?
#
loop_
_entity_poly.entity_id
_entity_poly.type
_entity_poly.pdbx_seq_one_letter_code
_entity_poly.pdbx_strand_id
1 'polypeptide(L)'
;MTQYKSEVEQQAILLELEAWAKETKSYHFHNLSNLWYDDRPQDTKDGKYVADTIYNNGLVERVLENSKVVIMGKKLSTQDLLEKYLKGE
;
A
#
# COMPACT_ATOMS: atom_id res chain seq x y z
N MET A 1 1.31 37.61 -10.02
CA MET A 1 1.04 36.38 -9.24
C MET A 1 2.30 35.52 -9.15
N THR A 2 3.30 35.93 -8.39
CA THR A 2 4.61 35.23 -8.31
C THR A 2 5.10 35.00 -6.88
N GLN A 3 4.49 35.66 -5.90
CA GLN A 3 4.97 35.65 -4.51
C GLN A 3 4.77 34.31 -3.77
N TYR A 4 3.98 33.38 -4.32
CA TYR A 4 3.73 32.05 -3.73
C TYR A 4 3.96 30.91 -4.72
N LYS A 5 4.73 31.15 -5.79
CA LYS A 5 4.88 30.16 -6.87
C LYS A 5 5.46 28.86 -6.33
N SER A 6 6.49 28.93 -5.48
CA SER A 6 7.14 27.79 -4.84
C SER A 6 6.19 26.97 -3.95
N GLU A 7 5.36 27.64 -3.16
CA GLU A 7 4.43 27.02 -2.23
C GLU A 7 3.32 26.30 -2.97
N VAL A 8 2.83 26.90 -4.06
CA VAL A 8 1.83 26.27 -4.95
C VAL A 8 2.42 25.03 -5.64
N GLU A 9 3.66 25.12 -6.14
CA GLU A 9 4.34 23.98 -6.77
C GLU A 9 4.58 22.83 -5.77
N GLN A 10 4.99 23.14 -4.54
CA GLN A 10 5.13 22.14 -3.48
C GLN A 10 3.80 21.46 -3.15
N GLN A 11 2.72 22.25 -3.02
CA GLN A 11 1.39 21.68 -2.77
C GLN A 11 0.92 20.79 -3.92
N ALA A 12 1.21 21.16 -5.16
CA ALA A 12 0.87 20.34 -6.33
C ALA A 12 1.55 18.96 -6.26
N ILE A 13 2.84 18.93 -5.93
CA ILE A 13 3.60 17.68 -5.76
C ILE A 13 3.03 16.83 -4.61
N LEU A 14 2.65 17.45 -3.49
CA LEU A 14 2.05 16.73 -2.37
C LEU A 14 0.70 16.08 -2.74
N LEU A 15 -0.14 16.78 -3.51
CA LEU A 15 -1.42 16.23 -3.98
C LEU A 15 -1.21 15.06 -4.96
N GLU A 16 -0.24 15.19 -5.85
CA GLU A 16 0.15 14.13 -6.77
C GLU A 16 0.66 12.89 -6.00
N LEU A 17 1.53 13.12 -5.01
CA LEU A 17 2.04 12.07 -4.13
C LEU A 17 0.90 11.37 -3.37
N GLU A 18 -0.06 12.12 -2.83
CA GLU A 18 -1.22 11.57 -2.13
C GLU A 18 -2.14 10.73 -3.03
N ALA A 19 -2.27 11.11 -4.30
CA ALA A 19 -3.01 10.34 -5.29
C ALA A 19 -2.27 9.04 -5.61
N TRP A 20 -0.98 9.13 -5.97
CA TRP A 20 -0.11 8.00 -6.26
C TRP A 20 -0.03 7.00 -5.09
N ALA A 21 0.01 7.50 -3.85
CA ALA A 21 0.07 6.70 -2.64
C ALA A 21 -1.15 5.76 -2.46
N LYS A 22 -2.31 6.10 -3.05
CA LYS A 22 -3.54 5.30 -3.02
C LYS A 22 -3.63 4.28 -4.15
N GLU A 23 -2.75 4.37 -5.14
CA GLU A 23 -2.75 3.45 -6.27
C GLU A 23 -2.25 2.06 -5.85
N THR A 24 -2.69 1.06 -6.61
CA THR A 24 -2.25 -0.32 -6.40
C THR A 24 -0.84 -0.50 -6.94
N LYS A 25 0.06 -0.95 -6.06
CA LYS A 25 1.41 -1.35 -6.39
C LYS A 25 1.44 -2.74 -7.02
N SER A 26 0.78 -3.70 -6.38
CA SER A 26 0.75 -5.08 -6.85
C SER A 26 -0.41 -5.86 -6.24
N TYR A 27 -0.73 -6.98 -6.88
CA TYR A 27 -1.63 -7.98 -6.35
C TYR A 27 -0.83 -9.23 -5.96
N HIS A 28 -1.20 -9.85 -4.86
CA HIS A 28 -0.58 -11.08 -4.38
C HIS A 28 -1.65 -12.06 -3.94
N PHE A 29 -1.74 -13.20 -4.64
CA PHE A 29 -2.72 -14.25 -4.36
C PHE A 29 -1.98 -15.51 -3.95
N HIS A 30 -2.33 -16.07 -2.80
CA HIS A 30 -1.70 -17.29 -2.31
C HIS A 30 -2.60 -18.09 -1.37
N ASN A 31 -2.22 -19.35 -1.16
CA ASN A 31 -2.78 -20.28 -0.18
C ASN A 31 -1.69 -20.90 0.73
N LEU A 32 -0.48 -20.34 0.71
CA LEU A 32 0.64 -20.79 1.52
C LEU A 32 0.54 -20.23 2.94
N SER A 33 0.59 -21.09 3.95
CA SER A 33 0.53 -20.73 5.37
C SER A 33 1.89 -20.70 6.07
N ASN A 34 2.98 -20.81 5.31
CA ASN A 34 4.36 -20.92 5.81
C ASN A 34 5.27 -19.79 5.31
N LEU A 35 4.69 -18.65 4.94
CA LEU A 35 5.45 -17.47 4.54
C LEU A 35 6.12 -16.85 5.77
N TRP A 36 7.43 -16.60 5.70
CA TRP A 36 8.22 -16.08 6.83
C TRP A 36 7.81 -14.68 7.30
N TYR A 37 7.09 -13.94 6.45
CA TYR A 37 6.60 -12.58 6.69
C TYR A 37 5.11 -12.52 7.05
N ASP A 38 4.38 -13.63 7.05
CA ASP A 38 2.95 -13.66 7.33
C ASP A 38 2.71 -13.82 8.84
N ASP A 39 2.21 -12.77 9.47
CA ASP A 39 1.81 -12.75 10.88
C ASP A 39 0.37 -13.26 11.09
N ARG A 40 -0.31 -13.68 10.02
CA ARG A 40 -1.69 -14.19 10.03
C ARG A 40 -1.85 -15.54 9.29
N PRO A 41 -1.09 -16.59 9.65
CA PRO A 41 -1.14 -17.89 8.96
C PRO A 41 -2.50 -18.60 9.05
N GLN A 42 -3.37 -18.22 9.99
CA GLN A 42 -4.74 -18.75 10.09
C GLN A 42 -5.63 -18.40 8.88
N ASP A 43 -5.27 -17.36 8.13
CA ASP A 43 -6.03 -16.88 6.98
C ASP A 43 -5.81 -17.78 5.73
N THR A 44 -4.73 -18.56 5.70
CA THR A 44 -4.35 -19.48 4.61
C THR A 44 -4.22 -20.95 5.06
N LYS A 45 -4.50 -21.25 6.34
CA LYS A 45 -4.49 -22.61 6.87
C LYS A 45 -5.61 -23.46 6.26
N ASP A 46 -5.44 -24.78 6.25
CA ASP A 46 -6.47 -25.76 5.89
C ASP A 46 -6.99 -25.61 4.44
N GLY A 47 -6.13 -25.13 3.53
CA GLY A 47 -6.44 -24.96 2.11
C GLY A 47 -7.12 -23.63 1.76
N LYS A 48 -7.28 -22.73 2.73
CA LYS A 48 -7.80 -21.38 2.50
C LYS A 48 -6.86 -20.55 1.65
N TYR A 49 -7.41 -19.57 0.97
CA TYR A 49 -6.66 -18.65 0.12
C TYR A 49 -6.99 -17.20 0.45
N VAL A 50 -6.08 -16.32 0.06
CA VAL A 50 -6.19 -14.89 0.26
C VAL A 50 -5.87 -14.14 -1.03
N ALA A 51 -6.45 -12.96 -1.16
CA ALA A 51 -6.20 -12.02 -2.23
C ALA A 51 -5.73 -10.69 -1.62
N ASP A 52 -4.45 -10.39 -1.75
CA ASP A 52 -3.85 -9.18 -1.20
C ASP A 52 -3.69 -8.12 -2.30
N THR A 53 -4.17 -6.92 -2.02
CA THR A 53 -3.89 -5.72 -2.80
C THR A 53 -2.91 -4.85 -2.01
N ILE A 54 -1.72 -4.64 -2.56
CA ILE A 54 -0.66 -3.85 -1.94
C ILE A 54 -0.70 -2.45 -2.55
N TYR A 55 -0.79 -1.43 -1.71
CA TYR A 55 -0.80 -0.02 -2.13
C TYR A 55 0.60 0.60 -2.01
N ASN A 56 0.86 1.65 -2.79
CA ASN A 56 2.14 2.38 -2.75
C ASN A 56 2.46 2.95 -1.37
N ASN A 57 1.44 3.26 -0.57
CA ASN A 57 1.58 3.73 0.81
C ASN A 57 1.94 2.65 1.85
N GLY A 58 2.16 1.41 1.43
CA GLY A 58 2.55 0.31 2.31
C GLY A 58 1.40 -0.38 3.04
N LEU A 59 0.15 0.04 2.79
CA LEU A 59 -1.03 -0.72 3.25
C LEU A 59 -1.25 -1.93 2.35
N VAL A 60 -1.75 -3.00 2.97
CA VAL A 60 -2.17 -4.22 2.28
C VAL A 60 -3.62 -4.48 2.64
N GLU A 61 -4.48 -4.54 1.63
CA GLU A 61 -5.86 -4.99 1.78
C GLU A 61 -5.95 -6.47 1.42
N ARG A 62 -6.24 -7.30 2.41
CA ARG A 62 -6.40 -8.74 2.25
C ARG A 62 -7.87 -9.11 2.23
N VAL A 63 -8.32 -9.73 1.14
CA VAL A 63 -9.64 -10.35 1.03
C VAL A 63 -9.51 -11.85 1.33
N LEU A 64 -10.25 -12.31 2.33
CA LEU A 64 -10.30 -13.73 2.74
C LEU A 64 -11.33 -14.51 1.90
N GLU A 65 -11.25 -15.85 1.96
CA GLU A 65 -12.21 -16.74 1.29
C GLU A 65 -13.69 -16.42 1.61
N ASN A 66 -13.97 -15.91 2.81
CA ASN A 66 -15.31 -15.57 3.28
C ASN A 66 -15.69 -14.11 2.99
N SER A 67 -14.98 -13.45 2.07
CA SER A 67 -15.15 -12.06 1.68
C SER A 67 -14.90 -11.03 2.77
N LYS A 68 -14.37 -11.43 3.94
CA LYS A 68 -13.92 -10.46 4.94
C LYS A 68 -12.64 -9.78 4.47
N VAL A 69 -12.54 -8.49 4.79
CA VAL A 69 -11.39 -7.66 4.49
C VAL A 69 -10.58 -7.42 5.75
N VAL A 70 -9.25 -7.58 5.64
CA VAL A 70 -8.28 -7.27 6.69
C VAL A 70 -7.30 -6.25 6.13
N ILE A 71 -7.11 -5.13 6.83
CA ILE A 71 -6.10 -4.13 6.47
C ILE A 71 -4.85 -4.39 7.31
N MET A 72 -3.72 -4.51 6.62
CA MET A 72 -2.41 -4.81 7.20
C MET A 72 -1.37 -3.79 6.71
N GLY A 73 -0.15 -3.90 7.24
CA GLY A 73 0.95 -3.03 6.90
C GLY A 73 0.98 -1.74 7.72
N LYS A 74 2.00 -0.93 7.47
CA LYS A 74 2.21 0.35 8.13
C LYS A 74 2.15 1.45 7.09
N LYS A 75 1.21 2.37 7.28
CA LYS A 75 1.15 3.57 6.44
C LYS A 75 2.47 4.33 6.53
N LEU A 76 3.07 4.55 5.37
CA LEU A 76 4.33 5.28 5.24
C LEU A 76 4.14 6.77 5.60
N SER A 77 5.20 7.38 6.12
CA SER A 77 5.21 8.83 6.33
C SER A 77 5.26 9.54 4.98
N THR A 78 4.88 10.83 4.95
CA THR A 78 4.98 11.64 3.74
C THR A 78 6.40 11.67 3.17
N GLN A 79 7.42 11.69 4.04
CA GLN A 79 8.81 11.70 3.62
C GLN A 79 9.20 10.37 2.95
N ASP A 80 8.81 9.24 3.54
CA ASP A 80 9.10 7.91 2.98
C ASP A 80 8.36 7.69 1.64
N LEU A 81 7.13 8.19 1.55
CA LEU A 81 6.35 8.19 0.32
C LEU A 81 7.04 9.00 -0.78
N LEU A 82 7.50 10.20 -0.45
CA LEU A 82 8.19 11.07 -1.39
C LEU A 82 9.49 10.43 -1.89
N GLU A 83 10.26 9.80 -1.00
CA GLU A 83 11.47 9.10 -1.38
C GLU A 83 11.18 7.95 -2.37
N LYS A 84 10.15 7.14 -2.09
CA LYS A 84 9.71 6.08 -3.02
C LYS A 84 9.24 6.61 -4.36
N TYR A 85 8.44 7.67 -4.33
CA TYR A 85 7.90 8.32 -5.53
C TYR A 85 9.02 8.81 -6.44
N LEU A 86 10.01 9.49 -5.86
CA LEU A 86 11.17 10.02 -6.60
C LEU A 86 12.11 8.91 -7.12
N LYS A 87 12.15 7.75 -6.46
CA LYS A 87 12.91 6.57 -6.93
C LYS A 87 12.16 5.77 -8.00
N GLY A 88 10.86 5.98 -8.19
CA GLY A 88 10.04 5.21 -9.12
C GLY A 88 9.77 3.77 -8.64
N GLU A 89 9.68 3.56 -7.33
CA GLU A 89 9.50 2.25 -6.68
C GLU A 89 8.06 1.89 -6.31
#